data_AF-O93753-F1
#
_entry.id   AF-O93753-F1
#
_cell.length_a   1.000
_cell.length_b   1.000
_cell.length_c   1.000
_cell.angle_alpha   90.00
_cell.angle_beta   90.00
_cell.angle_gamma   90.00
#
_symmetry.space_group_name_H-M   'P 1'
#
loop_
_entity.id
_entity.type
_entity.pdbx_description
1 polymer ?
#
loop_
_entity_poly.entity_id
_entity_poly.type
_entity_poly.pdbx_seq_one_letter_code
_entity_poly.pdbx_strand_id
1 'polypeptide(L)'
;TQIMHQTCVNLQMREKIFADLEGVVEEELEAPKAVYIDTEGTFRPERVVQMAEGAGIDGQTVLDNTFVARAYNSDMQMLFAEKIEDLIKGGNNIKLVIIDSLTSTFRNEFTGRGKLAERQQKLGRHMATLNKLADLYNCIVLV
;
A
#
# COMPACT_ATOMS: atom_id res chain seq x y z
N THR A 1 -5.94 1.17 9.29
CA THR A 1 -7.16 0.61 8.66
C THR A 1 -8.12 1.61 8.02
N GLN A 2 -9.01 2.36 8.70
CA GLN A 2 -10.06 3.15 8.01
C GLN A 2 -9.54 4.17 6.98
N ILE A 3 -8.49 4.90 7.32
CA ILE A 3 -7.81 5.82 6.38
C ILE A 3 -7.28 5.05 5.17
N MET A 4 -6.73 3.86 5.39
CA MET A 4 -6.17 3.02 4.33
C MET A 4 -7.24 2.52 3.36
N HIS A 5 -8.42 2.12 3.86
CA HIS A 5 -9.57 1.82 3.01
C HIS A 5 -10.02 3.03 2.21
N GLN A 6 -10.12 4.19 2.85
CA GLN A 6 -10.57 5.41 2.19
C GLN A 6 -9.59 5.89 1.12
N THR A 7 -8.28 5.71 1.30
CA THR A 7 -7.29 6.12 0.30
C THR A 7 -7.30 5.22 -0.93
N CYS A 8 -7.60 3.92 -0.80
CA CYS A 8 -7.89 3.06 -1.96
C CYS A 8 -9.05 3.61 -2.80
N VAL A 9 -10.13 4.06 -2.15
CA VAL A 9 -11.29 4.67 -2.81
C VAL A 9 -10.92 5.99 -3.48
N ASN A 10 -10.31 6.91 -2.73
CA ASN A 10 -9.95 8.23 -3.24
C ASN A 10 -8.95 8.15 -4.41
N LEU A 11 -8.10 7.13 -4.46
CA LEU A 11 -7.18 6.94 -5.58
C LEU A 11 -7.91 6.73 -6.91
N GLN A 12 -9.14 6.21 -6.88
CA GLN A 12 -9.94 5.99 -8.09
C GLN A 12 -10.72 7.24 -8.54
N MET A 13 -10.49 8.37 -7.87
CA MET A 13 -11.18 9.65 -8.12
C MET A 13 -10.16 10.68 -8.61
N ARG A 14 -10.15 10.99 -9.91
CA ARG A 14 -9.15 11.88 -10.52
C ARG A 14 -9.09 13.25 -9.86
N GLU A 15 -10.22 13.77 -9.41
CA GLU A 15 -10.37 15.04 -8.70
C GLU A 15 -9.82 15.03 -7.27
N LYS A 16 -9.51 13.85 -6.72
CA LYS A 16 -8.81 13.67 -5.44
C LYS A 16 -7.30 13.51 -5.60
N ILE A 17 -6.81 13.43 -6.85
CA ILE A 17 -5.39 13.38 -7.18
C ILE A 17 -4.93 14.79 -7.53
N PHE A 18 -4.19 15.41 -6.63
CA PHE A 18 -3.64 16.75 -6.81
C PHE A 18 -2.20 16.63 -7.30
N ALA A 19 -1.94 17.09 -8.52
CA ALA A 19 -0.62 17.12 -9.12
C ALA A 19 -0.49 18.38 -9.99
N ASP A 20 0.71 18.94 -10.05
CA ASP A 20 1.04 19.99 -11.00
C ASP A 20 1.40 19.35 -12.34
N LEU A 21 0.66 19.70 -13.39
CA LEU A 21 0.83 19.11 -14.72
C LEU A 21 2.08 19.62 -15.45
N GLU A 22 2.76 20.63 -14.91
CA GLU A 22 4.11 20.99 -15.37
C GLU A 22 5.16 19.97 -14.93
N GLY A 23 4.92 19.25 -13.82
CA GLY A 23 5.84 18.27 -13.23
C GLY A 23 5.41 16.81 -13.35
N VAL A 24 4.12 16.54 -13.59
CA VAL A 24 3.54 15.19 -13.70
C VAL A 24 2.68 15.13 -14.96
N VAL A 25 3.01 14.22 -15.88
CA VAL A 25 2.21 14.02 -17.09
C VAL A 25 0.91 13.28 -16.76
N GLU A 26 -0.18 13.62 -17.45
CA GLU A 26 -1.52 13.04 -17.20
C GLU A 26 -1.52 11.51 -17.33
N GLU A 27 -0.77 10.98 -18.29
CA GLU A 27 -0.56 9.54 -18.54
C GLU A 27 0.00 8.81 -17.31
N GLU A 28 0.78 9.49 -16.47
CA GLU A 28 1.33 8.91 -15.23
C GLU A 28 0.24 8.71 -14.17
N LEU A 29 -0.88 9.42 -14.28
CA LEU A 29 -2.01 9.36 -13.37
C LEU A 29 -3.16 8.49 -13.91
N GLU A 30 -3.04 7.96 -15.13
CA GLU A 30 -4.07 7.11 -15.72
C GLU A 30 -4.15 5.74 -15.05
N ALA A 31 -5.38 5.26 -14.82
CA ALA A 31 -5.68 3.95 -14.23
C ALA A 31 -4.82 3.59 -12.99
N PRO A 32 -4.78 4.47 -11.96
CA PRO A 32 -3.92 4.26 -10.80
C PRO A 32 -4.41 3.08 -9.96
N LYS A 33 -3.48 2.24 -9.53
CA LYS A 33 -3.75 1.04 -8.74
C LYS A 33 -3.11 1.15 -7.36
N ALA A 34 -3.73 0.46 -6.40
CA ALA A 34 -3.25 0.36 -5.02
C ALA A 34 -2.71 -1.04 -4.72
N VAL A 35 -1.73 -1.13 -3.83
CA VAL A 35 -1.32 -2.37 -3.17
C VAL A 35 -1.58 -2.25 -1.67
N TYR A 36 -2.32 -3.19 -1.09
CA TYR A 36 -2.66 -3.26 0.32
C TYR A 36 -2.04 -4.53 0.93
N ILE A 37 -0.97 -4.36 1.71
CA ILE A 37 -0.35 -5.42 2.48
C ILE A 37 -1.01 -5.45 3.86
N ASP A 38 -1.92 -6.39 4.05
CA ASP A 38 -2.68 -6.58 5.29
C ASP A 38 -1.92 -7.55 6.21
N THR A 39 -1.40 -7.02 7.33
CA THR A 39 -0.62 -7.77 8.31
C THR A 39 -1.44 -8.20 9.53
N GLU A 40 -2.65 -7.64 9.72
CA GLU A 40 -3.52 -7.95 10.87
C GLU A 40 -4.86 -8.64 10.52
N GLY A 41 -5.25 -8.68 9.27
CA GLY A 41 -6.44 -9.39 8.78
C GLY A 41 -7.65 -8.47 8.87
N THR A 42 -7.42 -7.18 8.69
CA THR A 42 -8.37 -6.09 8.92
C THR A 42 -8.86 -5.49 7.61
N PHE A 43 -8.36 -5.94 6.46
CA PHE A 43 -8.92 -5.55 5.17
C PHE A 43 -10.36 -6.09 5.04
N ARG A 44 -11.32 -5.23 4.70
CA ARG A 44 -12.74 -5.55 4.55
C ARG A 44 -13.24 -5.02 3.21
N PRO A 45 -13.42 -5.87 2.19
CA PRO A 45 -13.96 -5.44 0.89
C PRO A 45 -15.28 -4.68 1.02
N GLU A 46 -16.13 -5.11 1.95
CA GLU A 46 -17.45 -4.53 2.20
C GLU A 46 -17.33 -3.08 2.67
N ARG A 47 -16.27 -2.75 3.42
CA ARG A 47 -16.01 -1.39 3.86
C ARG A 47 -15.52 -0.50 2.72
N VAL A 48 -14.71 -1.04 1.80
CA VAL A 48 -14.28 -0.33 0.59
C VAL A 48 -15.48 -0.04 -0.30
N VAL A 49 -16.36 -1.02 -0.54
CA VAL A 49 -17.59 -0.84 -1.32
C VAL A 49 -18.48 0.22 -0.67
N GLN A 50 -18.71 0.15 0.64
CA GLN A 50 -19.50 1.15 1.36
C GLN A 50 -18.92 2.58 1.25
N MET A 51 -17.60 2.72 1.34
CA MET A 51 -16.93 4.02 1.18
C MET A 51 -17.01 4.53 -0.26
N ALA A 52 -16.88 3.64 -1.25
CA ALA A 52 -17.02 3.95 -2.66
C ALA A 52 -18.43 4.45 -3.01
N GLU A 53 -19.46 3.75 -2.53
CA GLU A 53 -20.86 4.17 -2.67
C GLU A 53 -21.10 5.56 -2.08
N GLY A 54 -20.57 5.82 -0.88
CA GLY A 54 -20.65 7.14 -0.23
C GLY A 54 -19.90 8.25 -0.99
N ALA A 55 -18.92 7.89 -1.81
CA ALA A 55 -18.17 8.80 -2.68
C ALA A 55 -18.76 8.91 -4.10
N GLY A 56 -19.79 8.11 -4.42
CA GLY A 56 -20.45 8.12 -5.73
C GLY A 56 -19.71 7.36 -6.83
N ILE A 57 -18.81 6.43 -6.48
CA ILE A 57 -18.09 5.58 -7.45
C ILE A 57 -18.43 4.10 -7.25
N ASP A 58 -18.18 3.28 -8.28
CA ASP A 58 -18.41 1.84 -8.21
C ASP A 58 -17.36 1.16 -7.32
N GLY A 59 -17.83 0.49 -6.25
CA GLY A 59 -16.98 -0.23 -5.31
C GLY A 59 -16.23 -1.40 -5.95
N GLN A 60 -16.81 -2.05 -6.97
CA GLN A 60 -16.14 -3.16 -7.64
C GLN A 60 -14.90 -2.67 -8.40
N THR A 61 -15.01 -1.54 -9.09
CA THR A 61 -13.88 -0.87 -9.75
C THR A 61 -12.74 -0.57 -8.75
N VAL A 62 -13.04 -0.14 -7.53
CA VAL A 62 -12.01 0.08 -6.49
C VAL A 62 -11.33 -1.24 -6.09
N LEU A 63 -12.09 -2.31 -5.92
CA LEU A 63 -11.55 -3.64 -5.58
C LEU A 63 -10.68 -4.21 -6.71
N ASP A 64 -11.13 -4.10 -7.97
CA ASP A 64 -10.39 -4.58 -9.14
C ASP A 64 -9.06 -3.83 -9.35
N ASN A 65 -8.98 -2.58 -8.88
CA ASN A 65 -7.78 -1.75 -8.92
C ASN A 65 -6.95 -1.81 -7.62
N THR A 66 -7.30 -2.67 -6.66
CA THR A 66 -6.57 -2.83 -5.39
C THR A 66 -6.04 -4.25 -5.23
N PHE A 67 -4.73 -4.42 -5.35
CA PHE A 67 -4.07 -5.69 -5.02
C PHE A 67 -4.00 -5.86 -3.50
N VAL A 68 -4.52 -6.97 -2.97
CA VAL A 68 -4.48 -7.25 -1.53
C VAL A 68 -3.58 -8.46 -1.27
N ALA A 69 -2.60 -8.30 -0.39
CA ALA A 69 -1.71 -9.37 0.03
C ALA A 69 -1.77 -9.54 1.56
N ARG A 70 -2.10 -10.75 2.01
CA ARG A 70 -2.16 -11.09 3.43
C ARG A 70 -0.79 -11.55 3.93
N ALA A 71 -0.12 -10.74 4.74
CA ALA A 71 1.15 -11.10 5.38
C ALA A 71 0.91 -11.70 6.77
N TYR A 72 1.43 -12.90 7.02
CA TYR A 72 1.30 -13.58 8.31
C TYR A 72 2.54 -13.40 9.20
N ASN A 73 3.64 -12.91 8.64
CA ASN A 73 4.91 -12.69 9.34
C ASN A 73 5.72 -11.57 8.63
N SER A 74 6.81 -11.13 9.26
CA SER A 74 7.64 -10.02 8.80
C SER A 74 8.37 -10.33 7.50
N ASP A 75 8.73 -11.60 7.24
CA ASP A 75 9.35 -12.02 5.99
C ASP A 75 8.38 -11.91 4.81
N MET A 76 7.12 -12.36 4.98
CA MET A 76 6.09 -12.20 3.97
C MET A 76 5.79 -10.73 3.70
N GLN A 77 5.68 -9.91 4.76
CA GLN A 77 5.45 -8.47 4.62
C GLN A 77 6.56 -7.79 3.80
N MET A 78 7.83 -8.12 4.08
CA MET A 78 8.97 -7.58 3.33
C MET A 78 8.98 -8.08 1.89
N LEU A 79 8.79 -9.39 1.67
CA LEU A 79 8.77 -9.99 0.34
C LEU A 79 7.66 -9.40 -0.53
N PHE A 80 6.46 -9.18 0.02
CA PHE A 80 5.37 -8.56 -0.74
C PHE A 80 5.71 -7.13 -1.14
N ALA A 81 6.35 -6.34 -0.26
CA ALA A 81 6.80 -5.01 -0.63
C ALA A 81 7.85 -5.04 -1.75
N GLU A 82 8.82 -5.97 -1.69
CA GLU A 82 9.81 -6.14 -2.76
C GLU A 82 9.17 -6.51 -4.11
N LYS A 83 8.15 -7.37 -4.09
CA LYS A 83 7.41 -7.80 -5.29
C LYS A 83 6.54 -6.73 -5.93
N ILE A 84 6.35 -5.57 -5.30
CA ILE A 84 5.62 -4.45 -5.92
C ILE A 84 6.34 -3.98 -7.18
N GLU A 85 7.68 -4.02 -7.24
CA GLU A 85 8.41 -3.72 -8.47
C GLU A 85 8.00 -4.64 -9.63
N ASP A 86 7.71 -5.91 -9.36
CA ASP A 86 7.30 -6.87 -10.39
C ASP A 86 5.90 -6.55 -10.92
N LEU A 87 4.97 -6.11 -10.04
CA LEU A 87 3.65 -5.66 -10.46
C LEU A 87 3.75 -4.44 -11.39
N ILE A 88 4.62 -3.48 -11.04
CA ILE A 88 4.85 -2.28 -11.84
C ILE A 88 5.47 -2.64 -13.19
N LYS A 89 6.52 -3.47 -13.21
CA LYS A 89 7.16 -3.96 -14.45
C LYS A 89 6.19 -4.77 -15.32
N GLY A 90 5.19 -5.41 -14.70
CA GLY A 90 4.10 -6.10 -15.38
C GLY A 90 3.04 -5.18 -16.00
N GLY A 91 3.20 -3.86 -15.91
CA GLY A 91 2.30 -2.86 -16.52
C GLY A 91 1.24 -2.30 -15.58
N ASN A 92 1.32 -2.56 -14.27
CA ASN A 92 0.38 -1.97 -13.31
C ASN A 92 0.87 -0.59 -12.87
N ASN A 93 0.05 0.45 -13.05
CA ASN A 93 0.36 1.79 -12.58
C ASN A 93 0.13 1.93 -11.05
N ILE A 94 1.06 1.43 -10.24
CA ILE A 94 0.92 1.48 -8.77
C ILE A 94 1.21 2.90 -8.26
N LYS A 95 0.19 3.57 -7.73
CA LYS A 95 0.27 4.94 -7.17
C LYS A 95 -0.01 5.04 -5.67
N LEU A 96 -0.38 3.92 -5.05
CA LEU A 96 -0.56 3.82 -3.61
C LEU A 96 -0.07 2.45 -3.10
N VAL A 97 0.75 2.47 -2.05
CA VAL A 97 1.19 1.28 -1.32
C VAL A 97 0.82 1.45 0.16
N ILE A 98 0.10 0.48 0.71
CA ILE A 98 -0.37 0.48 2.10
C ILE A 98 0.22 -0.72 2.83
N ILE A 99 0.77 -0.49 4.02
CA ILE A 99 1.18 -1.53 4.97
C ILE A 99 0.36 -1.40 6.25
N ASP A 100 -0.69 -2.19 6.43
CA ASP A 100 -1.57 -2.09 7.61
C ASP A 100 -1.54 -3.41 8.40
N SER A 101 -0.79 -3.52 9.50
CA SER A 101 0.08 -2.53 10.14
C SER A 101 1.57 -2.78 9.89
N LEU A 102 2.37 -1.72 9.94
CA LEU A 102 3.81 -1.78 9.69
C LEU A 102 4.59 -2.66 10.68
N THR A 103 4.22 -2.63 11.97
CA THR A 103 5.10 -3.12 13.06
C THR A 103 4.55 -4.32 13.81
N SER A 104 3.32 -4.76 13.57
CA SER A 104 2.70 -5.86 14.33
C SER A 104 3.50 -7.17 14.22
N THR A 105 3.80 -7.61 13.00
CA THR A 105 4.59 -8.82 12.70
C THR A 105 5.96 -8.77 13.36
N PHE A 106 6.69 -7.66 13.20
CA PHE A 106 7.99 -7.43 13.82
C PHE A 106 7.94 -7.44 15.35
N ARG A 107 6.90 -6.87 15.97
CA ARG A 107 6.78 -6.87 17.44
C ARG A 107 6.46 -8.26 17.98
N ASN A 108 5.68 -9.05 17.24
CA ASN A 108 5.28 -10.40 17.64
C ASN A 108 6.42 -11.41 17.48
N GLU A 109 7.26 -11.28 16.47
CA GLU A 109 8.36 -12.23 16.20
C GLU A 109 9.62 -11.95 17.04
N PHE A 110 9.91 -10.67 17.28
CA PHE A 110 11.13 -10.25 17.96
C PHE A 110 10.82 -9.75 19.38
N THR A 111 10.38 -10.69 20.23
CA THR A 111 10.04 -10.42 21.64
C THR A 111 11.28 -10.31 22.52
N GLY A 112 11.28 -9.32 23.43
CA GLY A 112 12.35 -9.13 24.43
C GLY A 112 13.49 -8.23 23.95
N ARG A 113 14.19 -7.58 24.91
CA ARG A 113 15.23 -6.58 24.62
C ARG A 113 16.45 -7.16 23.88
N GLY A 114 16.75 -8.45 24.03
CA GLY A 114 17.87 -9.12 23.36
C GLY A 114 17.72 -9.24 21.84
N LYS A 115 16.50 -9.15 21.30
CA LYS A 115 16.22 -9.19 19.86
C LYS A 115 15.97 -7.81 19.25
N LEU A 116 16.14 -6.74 20.04
CA LEU A 116 15.85 -5.38 19.61
C LEU A 116 16.70 -4.98 18.39
N ALA A 117 18.01 -5.25 18.42
CA ALA A 117 18.91 -4.89 17.33
C ALA A 117 18.54 -5.56 16.01
N GLU A 118 18.24 -6.87 16.04
CA GLU A 118 17.80 -7.64 14.87
C GLU A 118 16.48 -7.10 14.31
N ARG A 119 15.50 -6.82 15.19
CA ARG A 119 14.23 -6.20 14.80
C ARG A 119 14.44 -4.86 14.13
N GLN A 120 15.26 -3.98 14.72
CA GLN A 120 15.54 -2.65 14.17
C GLN A 120 16.27 -2.74 12.83
N GLN A 121 17.20 -3.68 12.67
CA GLN A 121 17.88 -3.90 11.40
C GLN A 121 16.92 -4.39 10.30
N LYS A 122 16.05 -5.35 10.62
CA LYS A 122 15.08 -5.90 9.66
C LYS A 122 14.02 -4.86 9.27
N LEU A 123 13.47 -4.14 10.25
CA LEU A 123 12.54 -3.04 10.01
C LEU A 123 13.20 -1.90 9.22
N GLY A 124 14.46 -1.57 9.50
CA GLY A 124 15.20 -0.56 8.75
C GLY A 124 15.36 -0.91 7.27
N ARG A 125 15.66 -2.18 6.96
CA ARG A 125 15.67 -2.66 5.56
C ARG A 125 14.30 -2.54 4.91
N HIS A 126 13.24 -2.92 5.63
CA HIS A 126 11.87 -2.80 5.11
C HIS A 126 11.52 -1.34 4.79
N MET A 127 11.80 -0.40 5.70
CA MET A 127 11.59 1.03 5.48
C MET A 127 12.41 1.57 4.30
N ALA A 128 13.65 1.11 4.11
CA ALA A 128 14.46 1.49 2.96
C ALA A 128 13.83 1.04 1.64
N THR A 129 13.29 -0.19 1.57
CA THR A 129 12.52 -0.66 0.41
C THR A 129 11.30 0.21 0.15
N LEU A 130 10.53 0.55 1.18
CA LEU A 130 9.33 1.38 1.06
C LEU A 130 9.66 2.79 0.56
N ASN A 131 10.69 3.44 1.11
CA ASN A 131 11.14 4.76 0.63
C ASN A 131 11.61 4.69 -0.83
N LYS A 132 12.40 3.66 -1.18
CA LYS A 132 12.83 3.44 -2.56
C LYS A 132 11.63 3.30 -3.50
N LEU A 133 10.59 2.56 -3.11
CA LEU A 133 9.39 2.43 -3.93
C LEU A 133 8.70 3.77 -4.16
N ALA A 134 8.54 4.57 -3.10
CA ALA A 134 7.92 5.89 -3.20
C ALA A 134 8.69 6.82 -4.16
N ASP A 135 10.02 6.89 -3.99
CA ASP A 135 10.89 7.77 -4.78
C ASP A 135 10.99 7.33 -6.25
N LEU A 136 11.18 6.04 -6.49
CA LEU A 136 11.49 5.52 -7.84
C LEU A 136 10.25 5.47 -8.74
N TYR A 137 9.07 5.27 -8.15
CA TYR A 137 7.81 5.08 -8.89
C TYR A 137 6.81 6.23 -8.68
N ASN A 138 7.22 7.27 -7.95
CA ASN A 138 6.41 8.45 -7.66
C ASN A 138 5.01 8.04 -7.15
N CYS A 139 5.01 7.22 -6.10
CA CYS A 139 3.79 6.68 -5.49
C CYS A 139 3.75 7.01 -4.00
N ILE A 140 2.55 7.03 -3.42
CA ILE A 140 2.36 7.31 -2.00
C ILE A 140 2.51 6.00 -1.22
N VAL A 141 3.29 6.02 -0.14
CA VAL A 141 3.37 4.91 0.82
C VAL A 141 2.71 5.32 2.14
N LEU A 142 1.76 4.51 2.61
CA LEU A 142 1.08 4.67 3.90
C LEU A 142 1.32 3.44 4.78
N VAL A 143 1.53 3.67 6.07
CA VAL A 143 1.93 2.65 7.07
C VAL A 143 1.21 2.81 8.40
#